data_AF-A0A8T4N7S6-F1
#
_entry.id   AF-A0A8T4N7S6-F1
#
_cell.length_a   1.000
_cell.length_b   1.000
_cell.length_c   1.000
_cell.angle_alpha   90.00
_cell.angle_beta   90.00
_cell.angle_gamma   90.00
#
_symmetry.space_group_name_H-M   'P 1'
#
loop_
_entity.id
_entity.type
_entity.pdbx_description
1 polymer ?
#
loop_
_entity_poly.entity_id
_entity_poly.type
_entity_poly.pdbx_seq_one_letter_code
_entity_poly.pdbx_strand_id
1 'polypeptide(L)'
;MQQYTSETEGKNWQDIQEIRGSFTPKLLEDIRATSKEDAIERATDVIQRTLTSFRDNGYSFANVEPGHGIGHLVRDYMNSYILFSGLEADPKHLFLGFVGGSLHDLGCAVVPRYDESKRAVRHAEAGSLLVKSLLENETELNDAEKTSIAYVIAAHTHYRGEDPVKCQDGETRIVKPYQELDETGHPIWPVWFTRWVDRLDCNGPAFVGRHYLTLGEKHEDYDGVVHFDVDFSHHMKPLLRPFKEQVDESGKRNQTMSEHMKMFADSQNNESPYGKHDYGFMVKLRDRSRERLYRIVNSTQLPPQFSVERESEIRRAWASFLSENVEPSRLGRQTALTLDGMFSGLEEGTRHAWCNGFLSIMQEYIPYSLDRLKLLEKETLNDAYFHLPGIAGDIRGVISAKGKAWVAAV
;
A
#
# COMPACT_ATOMS: atom_id res chain seq x y z
N MET A 1 -24.05 -5.59 6.27
CA MET A 1 -23.15 -4.47 5.89
C MET A 1 -23.13 -3.41 7.02
N GLN A 2 -22.89 -3.83 8.26
CA GLN A 2 -23.25 -3.08 9.49
C GLN A 2 -22.10 -3.02 10.52
N GLN A 3 -20.89 -3.49 10.20
CA GLN A 3 -19.93 -3.96 11.21
C GLN A 3 -18.91 -2.94 11.75
N TYR A 4 -18.85 -1.70 11.25
CA TYR A 4 -17.83 -0.72 11.70
C TYR A 4 -18.41 0.69 11.90
N THR A 5 -19.52 0.76 12.66
CA THR A 5 -20.17 2.02 13.07
C THR A 5 -19.72 2.42 14.48
N SER A 6 -20.06 3.63 14.93
CA SER A 6 -19.86 4.06 16.32
C SER A 6 -20.46 3.08 17.33
N GLU A 7 -21.59 2.46 16.99
CA GLU A 7 -22.30 1.50 17.85
C GLU A 7 -21.53 0.17 18.04
N THR A 8 -20.62 -0.16 17.13
CA THR A 8 -19.83 -1.40 17.17
C THR A 8 -18.36 -1.17 17.51
N GLU A 9 -17.91 0.09 17.66
CA GLU A 9 -16.49 0.43 17.88
C GLU A 9 -15.92 -0.23 19.13
N GLY A 10 -16.66 -0.22 20.25
CA GLY A 10 -16.22 -0.87 21.49
C GLY A 10 -16.10 -2.39 21.40
N LYS A 11 -17.02 -3.06 20.68
CA LYS A 11 -16.95 -4.51 20.44
C LYS A 11 -15.76 -4.84 19.53
N ASN A 12 -15.62 -4.14 18.40
CA ASN A 12 -14.51 -4.36 17.49
C ASN A 12 -13.16 -4.13 18.16
N TRP A 13 -13.08 -3.16 19.08
CA TRP A 13 -11.91 -2.95 19.91
C TRP A 13 -11.61 -4.15 20.82
N GLN A 14 -12.62 -4.75 21.44
CA GLN A 14 -12.45 -5.96 22.25
C GLN A 14 -11.98 -7.13 21.38
N ASP A 15 -12.65 -7.37 20.24
CA ASP A 15 -12.33 -8.45 19.33
C ASP A 15 -10.87 -8.35 18.82
N ILE A 16 -10.35 -7.14 18.58
CA ILE A 16 -8.92 -6.98 18.21
C ILE A 16 -7.98 -7.20 19.40
N GLN A 17 -8.36 -6.82 20.64
CA GLN A 17 -7.57 -7.18 21.81
C GLN A 17 -7.52 -8.70 22.00
N GLU A 18 -8.58 -9.43 21.67
CA GLU A 18 -8.58 -10.90 21.69
C GLU A 18 -7.64 -11.48 20.65
N ILE A 19 -7.61 -10.95 19.43
CA ILE A 19 -6.63 -11.36 18.40
C ILE A 19 -5.20 -11.13 18.89
N ARG A 20 -4.93 -9.96 19.49
CA ARG A 20 -3.63 -9.62 20.08
C ARG A 20 -3.23 -10.59 21.18
N GLY A 21 -4.16 -10.93 22.08
CA GLY A 21 -3.91 -11.84 23.19
C GLY A 21 -3.81 -13.31 22.79
N SER A 22 -4.44 -13.69 21.67
CA SER A 22 -4.43 -15.07 21.16
C SER A 22 -3.16 -15.40 20.40
N PHE A 23 -2.52 -14.40 19.77
CA PHE A 23 -1.29 -14.63 19.02
C PHE A 23 -0.09 -14.82 19.97
N THR A 24 0.68 -15.88 19.73
CA THR A 24 2.00 -16.07 20.32
C THR A 24 2.96 -16.58 19.25
N PRO A 25 4.27 -16.28 19.30
CA PRO A 25 5.24 -16.82 18.34
C PRO A 25 5.23 -18.36 18.23
N LYS A 26 4.80 -19.08 19.26
CA LYS A 26 4.66 -20.54 19.24
C LYS A 26 3.60 -21.03 18.26
N LEU A 27 2.56 -20.24 17.96
CA LEU A 27 1.55 -20.60 16.95
C LEU A 27 2.18 -20.81 15.56
N LEU A 28 3.35 -20.21 15.30
CA LEU A 28 4.06 -20.40 14.05
C LEU A 28 4.52 -21.85 13.85
N GLU A 29 4.67 -22.64 14.92
CA GLU A 29 5.03 -24.05 14.84
C GLU A 29 3.90 -24.89 14.19
N ASP A 30 2.65 -24.48 14.36
CA ASP A 30 1.44 -25.19 13.90
C ASP A 30 1.01 -24.83 12.47
N ILE A 31 1.74 -23.93 11.80
CA ILE A 31 1.50 -23.59 10.40
C ILE A 31 1.91 -24.76 9.50
N ARG A 32 1.04 -25.15 8.56
CA ARG A 32 1.17 -26.41 7.82
C ARG A 32 1.95 -26.31 6.51
N ALA A 33 2.40 -25.11 6.11
CA ALA A 33 3.23 -24.96 4.91
C ALA A 33 4.58 -25.67 5.09
N THR A 34 4.96 -26.46 4.09
CA THR A 34 6.07 -27.43 4.17
C THR A 34 7.24 -27.11 3.24
N SER A 35 7.01 -26.46 2.11
CA SER A 35 8.03 -25.98 1.18
C SER A 35 7.67 -24.58 0.66
N LYS A 36 8.62 -23.91 -0.01
CA LYS A 36 8.37 -22.58 -0.62
C LYS A 36 7.24 -22.65 -1.66
N GLU A 37 7.25 -23.68 -2.50
CA GLU A 37 6.24 -23.92 -3.53
C GLU A 37 4.86 -24.17 -2.90
N ASP A 38 4.79 -25.02 -1.88
CA ASP A 38 3.58 -25.29 -1.11
C ASP A 38 3.05 -24.03 -0.40
N ALA A 39 3.94 -23.22 0.18
CA ALA A 39 3.57 -21.95 0.81
C ALA A 39 2.93 -20.97 -0.18
N ILE A 40 3.49 -20.85 -1.39
CA ILE A 40 2.98 -19.97 -2.45
C ILE A 40 1.63 -20.47 -2.98
N GLU A 41 1.51 -21.77 -3.25
CA GLU A 41 0.26 -22.39 -3.73
C GLU A 41 -0.86 -22.26 -2.70
N ARG A 42 -0.61 -22.65 -1.44
CA ARG A 42 -1.58 -22.52 -0.35
C ARG A 42 -1.98 -21.06 -0.11
N ALA A 43 -1.03 -20.13 -0.13
CA ALA A 43 -1.34 -18.71 0.05
C ALA A 43 -2.24 -18.19 -1.07
N THR A 44 -1.92 -18.54 -2.33
CA THR A 44 -2.71 -18.13 -3.51
C THR A 44 -4.15 -18.62 -3.39
N ASP A 45 -4.34 -19.89 -3.05
CA ASP A 45 -5.68 -20.48 -2.89
C ASP A 45 -6.47 -19.81 -1.75
N VAL A 46 -5.84 -19.59 -0.58
CA VAL A 46 -6.45 -18.86 0.54
C VAL A 46 -6.87 -17.44 0.14
N ILE A 47 -6.02 -16.72 -0.61
CA ILE A 47 -6.31 -15.37 -1.09
C ILE A 47 -7.51 -15.39 -2.04
N GLN A 48 -7.53 -16.29 -3.02
CA GLN A 48 -8.63 -16.39 -3.98
C GLN A 48 -9.96 -16.76 -3.33
N ARG A 49 -9.95 -17.69 -2.38
CA ARG A 49 -11.14 -18.06 -1.60
C ARG A 49 -11.62 -16.90 -0.72
N THR A 50 -10.70 -16.21 -0.05
CA THR A 50 -11.02 -15.03 0.78
C THR A 50 -11.64 -13.91 -0.07
N LEU A 51 -11.07 -13.62 -1.25
CA LEU A 51 -11.61 -12.59 -2.15
C LEU A 51 -12.96 -13.00 -2.77
N THR A 52 -13.16 -14.29 -3.03
CA THR A 52 -14.46 -14.83 -3.45
C THR A 52 -15.51 -14.62 -2.36
N SER A 53 -15.19 -15.02 -1.13
CA SER A 53 -16.06 -14.82 0.04
C SER A 53 -16.32 -13.33 0.31
N PHE A 54 -15.30 -12.48 0.19
CA PHE A 54 -15.42 -11.02 0.31
C PHE A 54 -16.46 -10.46 -0.67
N ARG A 55 -16.36 -10.83 -1.96
CA ARG A 55 -17.33 -10.44 -2.99
C ARG A 55 -18.73 -10.99 -2.68
N ASP A 56 -18.83 -12.26 -2.32
CA ASP A 56 -20.11 -12.94 -2.10
C ASP A 56 -20.86 -12.40 -0.87
N ASN A 57 -20.13 -11.86 0.11
CA ASN A 57 -20.67 -11.11 1.24
C ASN A 57 -20.99 -9.63 0.93
N GLY A 58 -20.85 -9.22 -0.33
CA GLY A 58 -21.24 -7.89 -0.82
C GLY A 58 -20.20 -6.80 -0.60
N TYR A 59 -18.97 -7.13 -0.23
CA TYR A 59 -17.88 -6.15 -0.12
C TYR A 59 -17.28 -5.85 -1.50
N SER A 60 -16.73 -4.64 -1.67
CA SER A 60 -16.18 -4.20 -2.95
C SER A 60 -15.11 -3.13 -2.80
N PHE A 61 -14.11 -3.17 -3.68
CA PHE A 61 -13.11 -2.11 -3.85
C PHE A 61 -13.57 -0.98 -4.79
N ALA A 62 -14.78 -1.05 -5.34
CA ALA A 62 -15.24 -0.09 -6.35
C ALA A 62 -15.34 1.36 -5.85
N ASN A 63 -15.48 1.56 -4.52
CA ASN A 63 -15.64 2.87 -3.88
C ASN A 63 -14.60 3.12 -2.78
N VAL A 64 -13.51 2.34 -2.73
CA VAL A 64 -12.39 2.60 -1.81
C VAL A 64 -11.67 3.87 -2.27
N GLU A 65 -11.17 4.65 -1.31
CA GLU A 65 -10.49 5.93 -1.59
C GLU A 65 -9.36 5.75 -2.62
N PRO A 66 -9.20 6.69 -3.57
CA PRO A 66 -8.16 6.64 -4.58
C PRO A 66 -6.77 6.48 -3.98
N GLY A 67 -5.97 5.59 -4.57
CA GLY A 67 -4.64 5.27 -4.05
C GLY A 67 -4.61 4.05 -3.13
N HIS A 68 -5.75 3.59 -2.61
CA HIS A 68 -5.87 2.37 -1.79
C HIS A 68 -6.79 1.31 -2.41
N GLY A 69 -7.18 1.51 -3.68
CA GLY A 69 -8.16 0.69 -4.37
C GLY A 69 -7.57 -0.53 -5.09
N ILE A 70 -8.18 -0.88 -6.22
CA ILE A 70 -7.91 -2.11 -6.98
C ILE A 70 -6.44 -2.21 -7.36
N GLY A 71 -5.84 -1.10 -7.78
CA GLY A 71 -4.47 -1.13 -8.29
C GLY A 71 -3.45 -1.45 -7.20
N HIS A 72 -3.67 -0.96 -5.97
CA HIS A 72 -2.79 -1.23 -4.83
C HIS A 72 -2.81 -2.71 -4.45
N LEU A 73 -4.01 -3.27 -4.23
CA LEU A 73 -4.18 -4.69 -3.89
C LEU A 73 -3.53 -5.60 -4.95
N VAL A 74 -3.71 -5.29 -6.24
CA VAL A 74 -3.07 -6.03 -7.33
C VAL A 74 -1.53 -5.97 -7.23
N ARG A 75 -0.97 -4.81 -6.91
CA ARG A 75 0.49 -4.64 -6.75
C ARG A 75 1.01 -5.35 -5.50
N ASP A 76 0.27 -5.37 -4.41
CA ASP A 76 0.68 -6.10 -3.19
C ASP A 76 0.67 -7.61 -3.37
N TYR A 77 -0.36 -8.13 -4.04
CA TYR A 77 -0.39 -9.54 -4.42
C TYR A 77 0.80 -9.90 -5.34
N MET A 78 1.06 -9.09 -6.36
CA MET A 78 2.22 -9.26 -7.23
C MET A 78 3.55 -9.14 -6.47
N ASN A 79 3.67 -8.17 -5.57
CA ASN A 79 4.86 -7.94 -4.77
C ASN A 79 5.12 -9.13 -3.84
N SER A 80 4.07 -9.67 -3.22
CA SER A 80 4.11 -10.91 -2.42
C SER A 80 4.67 -12.06 -3.26
N TYR A 81 4.07 -12.31 -4.43
CA TYR A 81 4.51 -13.40 -5.30
C TYR A 81 5.99 -13.26 -5.69
N ILE A 82 6.39 -12.10 -6.20
CA ILE A 82 7.75 -11.84 -6.67
C ILE A 82 8.75 -11.94 -5.51
N LEU A 83 8.43 -11.33 -4.37
CA LEU A 83 9.28 -11.33 -3.19
C LEU A 83 9.53 -12.76 -2.70
N PHE A 84 8.46 -13.51 -2.46
CA PHE A 84 8.55 -14.81 -1.80
C PHE A 84 9.05 -15.93 -2.72
N SER A 85 8.87 -15.80 -4.04
CA SER A 85 9.50 -16.72 -5.01
C SER A 85 11.03 -16.61 -4.97
N GLY A 86 11.55 -15.39 -4.80
CA GLY A 86 12.99 -15.10 -4.75
C GLY A 86 13.62 -15.11 -3.36
N LEU A 87 12.83 -15.21 -2.29
CA LEU A 87 13.29 -15.13 -0.90
C LEU A 87 13.51 -16.53 -0.33
N GLU A 88 14.68 -16.74 0.27
CA GLU A 88 14.96 -17.94 1.06
C GLU A 88 14.58 -17.66 2.53
N ALA A 89 13.51 -18.31 2.99
CA ALA A 89 12.99 -18.22 4.35
C ALA A 89 12.19 -19.48 4.70
N ASP A 90 11.80 -19.61 5.98
CA ASP A 90 10.91 -20.67 6.43
C ASP A 90 9.58 -20.62 5.64
N PRO A 91 9.14 -21.74 5.01
CA PRO A 91 7.86 -21.84 4.30
C PRO A 91 6.65 -21.33 5.09
N LYS A 92 6.62 -21.56 6.40
CA LYS A 92 5.53 -21.10 7.27
C LYS A 92 5.45 -19.58 7.33
N HIS A 93 6.62 -18.93 7.38
CA HIS A 93 6.70 -17.49 7.37
C HIS A 93 6.35 -16.91 6.00
N LEU A 94 6.79 -17.56 4.92
CA LEU A 94 6.44 -17.18 3.55
C LEU A 94 4.92 -17.25 3.33
N PHE A 95 4.27 -18.35 3.76
CA PHE A 95 2.82 -18.52 3.64
C PHE A 95 2.06 -17.38 4.32
N LEU A 96 2.35 -17.12 5.61
CA LEU A 96 1.68 -16.06 6.37
C LEU A 96 1.99 -14.67 5.81
N GLY A 97 3.23 -14.40 5.43
CA GLY A 97 3.65 -13.13 4.84
C GLY A 97 3.01 -12.86 3.49
N PHE A 98 2.78 -13.90 2.67
CA PHE A 98 2.07 -13.79 1.40
C PHE A 98 0.60 -13.45 1.62
N VAL A 99 -0.12 -14.25 2.42
CA VAL A 99 -1.53 -14.02 2.70
C VAL A 99 -1.72 -12.64 3.36
N GLY A 100 -0.93 -12.33 4.39
CA GLY A 100 -0.95 -11.05 5.06
C GLY A 100 -0.65 -9.90 4.10
N GLY A 101 0.45 -9.97 3.37
CA GLY A 101 0.88 -8.92 2.43
C GLY A 101 -0.15 -8.63 1.36
N SER A 102 -0.85 -9.64 0.86
CA SER A 102 -1.84 -9.48 -0.21
C SER A 102 -3.21 -8.97 0.26
N LEU A 103 -3.56 -9.20 1.53
CA LEU A 103 -4.89 -8.92 2.08
C LEU A 103 -4.91 -7.82 3.15
N HIS A 104 -3.76 -7.24 3.50
CA HIS A 104 -3.63 -6.31 4.63
C HIS A 104 -4.58 -5.11 4.55
N ASP A 105 -4.82 -4.63 3.33
CA ASP A 105 -5.65 -3.45 3.03
C ASP A 105 -7.13 -3.76 2.75
N LEU A 106 -7.60 -5.01 2.97
CA LEU A 106 -9.03 -5.34 2.85
C LEU A 106 -9.92 -4.50 3.76
N GLY A 107 -9.38 -3.97 4.86
CA GLY A 107 -10.09 -3.08 5.77
C GLY A 107 -10.49 -1.74 5.14
N CYS A 108 -9.78 -1.27 4.11
CA CYS A 108 -10.10 -0.03 3.40
C CYS A 108 -11.48 -0.06 2.71
N ALA A 109 -12.03 -1.26 2.47
CA ALA A 109 -13.39 -1.43 1.95
C ALA A 109 -14.50 -1.21 2.99
N VAL A 110 -14.16 -1.16 4.28
CA VAL A 110 -15.13 -1.04 5.38
C VAL A 110 -14.83 0.12 6.33
N VAL A 111 -13.59 0.60 6.38
CA VAL A 111 -13.16 1.77 7.14
C VAL A 111 -12.42 2.72 6.19
N PRO A 112 -12.88 3.98 6.05
CA PRO A 112 -12.16 4.99 5.27
C PRO A 112 -10.78 5.28 5.88
N ARG A 113 -9.74 5.29 5.05
CA ARG A 113 -8.34 5.45 5.40
C ARG A 113 -8.03 6.84 5.96
N TYR A 114 -8.75 7.87 5.53
CA TYR A 114 -8.53 9.26 5.97
C TYR A 114 -9.27 9.63 7.27
N ASP A 115 -10.12 8.75 7.79
CA ASP A 115 -10.85 8.94 9.06
C ASP A 115 -10.17 8.28 10.27
N GLU A 116 -8.99 7.69 10.09
CA GLU A 116 -8.34 6.82 11.08
C GLU A 116 -7.82 7.53 12.32
N SER A 117 -7.47 8.82 12.20
CA SER A 117 -7.03 9.63 13.35
C SER A 117 -8.10 9.72 14.44
N LYS A 118 -9.35 9.40 14.10
CA LYS A 118 -10.54 9.50 14.96
C LYS A 118 -11.08 8.13 15.41
N ARG A 119 -10.37 7.03 15.11
CA ARG A 119 -10.83 5.66 15.36
C ARG A 119 -9.76 4.82 16.04
N ALA A 120 -10.17 4.01 17.02
CA ALA A 120 -9.26 3.05 17.65
C ALA A 120 -9.07 1.78 16.81
N VAL A 121 -10.07 1.42 16.01
CA VAL A 121 -10.02 0.32 15.04
C VAL A 121 -9.84 0.93 13.64
N ARG A 122 -8.62 0.87 13.12
CA ARG A 122 -8.23 1.46 11.82
C ARG A 122 -8.34 0.41 10.70
N HIS A 123 -7.95 0.73 9.47
CA HIS A 123 -8.03 -0.19 8.33
C HIS A 123 -7.33 -1.53 8.62
N ALA A 124 -6.16 -1.52 9.28
CA ALA A 124 -5.41 -2.74 9.61
C ALA A 124 -6.21 -3.65 10.55
N GLU A 125 -6.75 -3.11 11.63
CA GLU A 125 -7.58 -3.86 12.58
C GLU A 125 -8.91 -4.30 11.97
N ALA A 126 -9.57 -3.43 11.20
CA ALA A 126 -10.81 -3.76 10.52
C ALA A 126 -10.59 -4.85 9.45
N GLY A 127 -9.48 -4.80 8.72
CA GLY A 127 -9.06 -5.82 7.76
C GLY A 127 -8.79 -7.15 8.44
N SER A 128 -8.12 -7.13 9.60
CA SER A 128 -7.88 -8.31 10.42
C SER A 128 -9.17 -9.01 10.85
N LEU A 129 -10.12 -8.24 11.42
CA LEU A 129 -11.43 -8.74 11.84
C LEU A 129 -12.25 -9.26 10.66
N LEU A 130 -12.25 -8.51 9.54
CA LEU A 130 -12.93 -8.92 8.32
C LEU A 130 -12.36 -10.24 7.78
N VAL A 131 -11.05 -10.35 7.59
CA VAL A 131 -10.42 -11.58 7.09
C VAL A 131 -10.65 -12.74 8.04
N LYS A 132 -10.53 -12.54 9.36
CA LYS A 132 -10.86 -13.58 10.34
C LYS A 132 -12.27 -14.11 10.13
N SER A 133 -13.26 -13.22 10.00
CA SER A 133 -14.65 -13.60 9.77
C SER A 133 -14.88 -14.33 8.45
N LEU A 134 -14.18 -13.94 7.37
CA LEU A 134 -14.26 -14.60 6.07
C LEU A 134 -13.64 -16.01 6.09
N LEU A 135 -12.66 -16.24 6.99
CA LEU A 135 -11.98 -17.52 7.18
C LEU A 135 -12.61 -18.42 8.25
N GLU A 136 -13.61 -17.97 9.02
CA GLU A 136 -14.19 -18.73 10.13
C GLU A 136 -14.64 -20.13 9.69
N ASN A 137 -15.36 -20.20 8.57
CA ASN A 137 -15.91 -21.44 8.02
C ASN A 137 -14.95 -22.22 7.12
N GLU A 138 -13.72 -21.73 6.91
CA GLU A 138 -12.74 -22.44 6.08
C GLU A 138 -12.18 -23.65 6.81
N THR A 139 -12.38 -24.85 6.26
CA THR A 139 -11.90 -26.11 6.86
C THR A 139 -10.46 -26.43 6.50
N GLU A 140 -9.95 -25.81 5.44
CA GLU A 140 -8.59 -26.03 4.95
C GLU A 140 -7.53 -25.27 5.74
N LEU A 141 -7.92 -24.41 6.70
CA LEU A 141 -7.04 -23.70 7.61
C LEU A 141 -7.30 -24.14 9.05
N ASN A 142 -6.23 -24.37 9.82
CA ASN A 142 -6.34 -24.60 11.26
C ASN A 142 -6.44 -23.27 12.01
N ASP A 143 -6.77 -23.32 13.31
CA ASP A 143 -6.97 -22.12 14.11
C ASP A 143 -5.70 -21.28 14.26
N ALA A 144 -4.52 -21.92 14.27
CA ALA A 144 -3.23 -21.23 14.32
C ALA A 144 -2.98 -20.41 13.04
N GLU A 145 -3.29 -20.96 11.87
CA GLU A 145 -3.20 -20.27 10.57
C GLU A 145 -4.18 -19.09 10.54
N LYS A 146 -5.45 -19.29 10.88
CA LYS A 146 -6.48 -18.22 10.89
C LYS A 146 -6.10 -17.08 11.84
N THR A 147 -5.66 -17.42 13.06
CA THR A 147 -5.24 -16.44 14.07
C THR A 147 -3.98 -15.69 13.63
N SER A 148 -2.99 -16.40 13.08
CA SER A 148 -1.74 -15.79 12.62
C SER A 148 -1.97 -14.88 11.42
N ILE A 149 -2.81 -15.27 10.46
CA ILE A 149 -3.20 -14.44 9.31
C ILE A 149 -3.86 -13.14 9.80
N ALA A 150 -4.86 -13.25 10.68
CA ALA A 150 -5.52 -12.08 11.24
C ALA A 150 -4.53 -11.16 11.98
N TYR A 151 -3.62 -11.74 12.78
CA TYR A 151 -2.63 -10.97 13.51
C TYR A 151 -1.65 -10.23 12.60
N VAL A 152 -1.09 -10.89 11.58
CA VAL A 152 -0.10 -10.24 10.70
C VAL A 152 -0.71 -9.14 9.85
N ILE A 153 -1.99 -9.29 9.48
CA ILE A 153 -2.77 -8.21 8.84
C ILE A 153 -2.89 -7.03 9.78
N ALA A 154 -3.29 -7.22 11.05
CA ALA A 154 -3.40 -6.12 12.00
C ALA A 154 -2.03 -5.46 12.29
N ALA A 155 -0.97 -6.27 12.39
CA ALA A 155 0.37 -5.83 12.75
C ALA A 155 1.15 -5.18 11.59
N HIS A 156 0.59 -5.13 10.38
CA HIS A 156 1.27 -4.56 9.22
C HIS A 156 1.53 -3.05 9.42
N THR A 157 0.59 -2.31 10.02
CA THR A 157 0.82 -0.91 10.38
C THR A 157 1.92 -0.83 11.45
N HIS A 158 3.02 -0.13 11.12
CA HIS A 158 4.15 0.02 12.01
C HIS A 158 3.93 1.16 13.02
N TYR A 159 3.02 0.94 13.97
CA TYR A 159 2.82 1.88 15.09
C TYR A 159 4.08 1.96 15.94
N ARG A 160 4.64 3.17 16.10
CA ARG A 160 5.92 3.41 16.79
C ARG A 160 5.80 3.72 18.28
N GLY A 161 4.59 4.01 18.75
CA GLY A 161 4.31 4.39 20.13
C GLY A 161 2.84 4.17 20.49
N GLU A 162 2.53 4.40 21.75
CA GLU A 162 1.14 4.40 22.21
C GLU A 162 0.44 5.68 21.74
N ASP A 163 -0.80 5.53 21.25
CA ASP A 163 -1.59 6.63 20.68
C ASP A 163 -2.98 6.65 21.34
N PRO A 164 -3.29 7.64 22.20
CA PRO A 164 -4.60 7.78 22.83
C PRO A 164 -5.60 8.39 21.86
N VAL A 165 -6.60 7.61 21.45
CA VAL A 165 -7.66 8.03 20.53
C VAL A 165 -8.97 8.21 21.28
N LYS A 166 -9.57 9.40 21.16
CA LYS A 166 -10.93 9.65 21.63
C LYS A 166 -11.92 9.12 20.60
N CYS A 167 -12.58 8.02 20.94
CA CYS A 167 -13.49 7.28 20.08
C CYS A 167 -14.86 7.95 19.97
N GLN A 168 -15.67 7.53 19.00
CA GLN A 168 -16.98 8.13 18.74
C GLN A 168 -18.01 7.85 19.84
N ASP A 169 -17.83 6.75 20.57
CA ASP A 169 -18.61 6.39 21.76
C ASP A 169 -18.23 7.21 23.01
N GLY A 170 -17.24 8.10 22.91
CA GLY A 170 -16.79 8.97 23.99
C GLY A 170 -15.71 8.38 24.88
N GLU A 171 -15.34 7.10 24.70
CA GLU A 171 -14.22 6.49 25.43
C GLU A 171 -12.87 6.87 24.82
N THR A 172 -11.85 6.99 25.65
CA THR A 172 -10.46 7.09 25.18
C THR A 172 -9.83 5.71 25.20
N ARG A 173 -9.38 5.24 24.04
CA ARG A 173 -8.67 3.96 23.88
C ARG A 173 -7.23 4.21 23.51
N ILE A 174 -6.33 3.33 23.95
CA ILE A 174 -4.89 3.46 23.70
C ILE A 174 -4.49 2.42 22.66
N VAL A 175 -4.22 2.86 21.43
CA VAL A 175 -3.63 2.03 20.38
C VAL A 175 -2.17 1.81 20.73
N LYS A 176 -1.72 0.55 20.73
CA LYS A 176 -0.34 0.19 21.08
C LYS A 176 0.39 -0.42 19.89
N PRO A 177 1.72 -0.38 19.84
CA PRO A 177 2.49 -1.19 18.89
C PRO A 177 2.14 -2.67 18.97
N TYR A 178 2.19 -3.37 17.84
CA TYR A 178 2.09 -4.83 17.80
C TYR A 178 3.45 -5.45 18.13
N GLN A 179 3.44 -6.66 18.69
CA GLN A 179 4.66 -7.42 18.91
C GLN A 179 5.28 -7.77 17.55
N GLU A 180 6.52 -7.31 17.35
CA GLU A 180 7.30 -7.52 16.11
C GLU A 180 8.58 -8.34 16.33
N LEU A 181 8.95 -8.59 17.59
CA LEU A 181 10.07 -9.42 18.02
C LEU A 181 9.57 -10.51 18.97
N ASP A 182 10.18 -11.69 18.92
CA ASP A 182 9.95 -12.74 19.90
C ASP A 182 10.65 -12.45 21.25
N GLU A 183 10.47 -13.33 22.23
CA GLU A 183 11.04 -13.21 23.58
C GLU A 183 12.59 -13.18 23.59
N THR A 184 13.22 -13.66 22.51
CA THR A 184 14.68 -13.69 22.33
C THR A 184 15.20 -12.49 21.53
N GLY A 185 14.31 -11.60 21.10
CA GLY A 185 14.64 -10.42 20.30
C GLY A 185 14.79 -10.69 18.80
N HIS A 186 14.41 -11.87 18.30
CA HIS A 186 14.41 -12.15 16.87
C HIS A 186 13.13 -11.65 16.18
N PRO A 187 13.19 -11.26 14.90
CA PRO A 187 12.02 -10.80 14.17
C PRO A 187 10.92 -11.86 14.06
N ILE A 188 9.68 -11.46 14.32
CA ILE A 188 8.50 -12.25 13.95
C ILE A 188 8.32 -12.05 12.44
N TRP A 189 9.01 -12.89 11.66
CA TRP A 189 9.12 -12.73 10.20
C TRP A 189 7.80 -12.55 9.45
N PRO A 190 6.69 -13.24 9.76
CA PRO A 190 5.42 -12.99 9.10
C PRO A 190 4.94 -11.53 9.16
N VAL A 191 5.16 -10.84 10.29
CA VAL A 191 4.82 -9.41 10.45
C VAL A 191 5.70 -8.55 9.55
N TRP A 192 7.01 -8.83 9.54
CA TRP A 192 7.96 -8.11 8.70
C TRP A 192 7.75 -8.36 7.20
N PHE A 193 7.43 -9.58 6.82
CA PHE A 193 7.13 -9.94 5.43
C PHE A 193 5.87 -9.26 4.92
N THR A 194 4.82 -9.19 5.75
CA THR A 194 3.61 -8.42 5.42
C THR A 194 3.95 -6.94 5.18
N ARG A 195 4.75 -6.35 6.07
CA ARG A 195 5.25 -4.95 5.94
C ARG A 195 6.14 -4.75 4.71
N TRP A 196 6.94 -5.75 4.33
CA TRP A 196 7.80 -5.66 3.16
C TRP A 196 6.99 -5.56 1.88
N VAL A 197 5.92 -6.34 1.78
CA VAL A 197 5.02 -6.32 0.62
C VAL A 197 4.43 -4.93 0.43
N ASP A 198 3.82 -4.36 1.47
CA ASP A 198 3.25 -3.01 1.46
C ASP A 198 4.32 -1.94 1.12
N ARG A 199 5.48 -2.01 1.79
CA ARG A 199 6.60 -1.08 1.52
C ARG A 199 7.13 -1.13 0.09
N LEU A 200 7.00 -2.26 -0.61
CA LEU A 200 7.40 -2.38 -2.01
C LEU A 200 6.46 -1.62 -2.96
N ASP A 201 5.23 -1.29 -2.55
CA ASP A 201 4.33 -0.39 -3.28
C ASP A 201 4.36 1.06 -2.77
N CYS A 202 5.04 1.32 -1.66
CA CYS A 202 5.39 2.67 -1.18
C CYS A 202 6.67 3.23 -1.81
N ASN A 203 7.23 2.56 -2.82
CA ASN A 203 8.44 3.00 -3.53
C ASN A 203 8.37 2.68 -5.03
N GLY A 204 8.92 3.57 -5.84
CA GLY A 204 8.95 3.42 -7.30
C GLY A 204 7.85 4.20 -8.01
N PRO A 205 7.66 3.98 -9.33
CA PRO A 205 6.84 4.87 -10.16
C PRO A 205 5.34 4.78 -9.87
N ALA A 206 4.82 3.61 -9.49
CA ALA A 206 3.39 3.46 -9.17
C ALA A 206 3.00 4.24 -7.91
N PHE A 207 3.86 4.23 -6.88
CA PHE A 207 3.67 4.98 -5.63
C PHE A 207 3.39 6.46 -5.89
N VAL A 208 4.14 7.09 -6.81
CA VAL A 208 3.98 8.52 -7.08
C VAL A 208 2.60 8.83 -7.65
N GLY A 209 2.10 7.99 -8.55
CA GLY A 209 0.74 8.11 -9.05
C GLY A 209 -0.31 7.89 -7.96
N ARG A 210 -0.10 6.91 -7.07
CA ARG A 210 -1.01 6.65 -5.93
C ARG A 210 -1.06 7.85 -5.00
N HIS A 211 0.10 8.35 -4.59
CA HIS A 211 0.23 9.51 -3.70
C HIS A 211 -0.34 10.77 -4.34
N TYR A 212 -0.26 10.91 -5.67
CA TYR A 212 -0.92 12.01 -6.38
C TYR A 212 -2.45 11.90 -6.32
N LEU A 213 -3.00 10.68 -6.43
CA LEU A 213 -4.45 10.45 -6.38
C LEU A 213 -5.07 10.80 -5.02
N THR A 214 -4.33 10.64 -3.91
CA THR A 214 -4.82 11.00 -2.57
C THR A 214 -5.10 12.50 -2.45
N LEU A 215 -4.42 13.34 -3.24
CA LEU A 215 -4.58 14.79 -3.22
C LEU A 215 -5.89 15.28 -3.86
N GLY A 216 -6.68 14.37 -4.46
CA GLY A 216 -7.95 14.72 -5.09
C GLY A 216 -9.04 15.08 -4.08
N GLU A 217 -8.83 14.75 -2.80
CA GLU A 217 -9.71 15.08 -1.69
C GLU A 217 -8.92 15.73 -0.56
N LYS A 218 -9.57 16.62 0.19
CA LYS A 218 -8.96 17.21 1.40
C LYS A 218 -8.85 16.13 2.46
N HIS A 219 -7.64 15.93 2.99
CA HIS A 219 -7.37 14.94 4.02
C HIS A 219 -6.25 15.43 4.96
N GLU A 220 -6.13 14.74 6.09
CA GLU A 220 -4.99 14.85 7.01
C GLU A 220 -3.97 13.76 6.67
N ASP A 221 -2.68 14.11 6.59
CA ASP A 221 -1.57 13.16 6.46
C ASP A 221 -0.83 13.04 7.80
N TYR A 222 -0.05 11.97 7.99
CA TYR A 222 0.68 11.69 9.24
C TYR A 222 2.19 11.72 9.00
N ASP A 223 2.91 12.59 9.71
CA ASP A 223 4.37 12.73 9.52
C ASP A 223 5.20 11.73 10.37
N GLY A 224 4.53 10.84 11.11
CA GLY A 224 5.17 9.95 12.09
C GLY A 224 5.05 10.41 13.55
N VAL A 225 4.55 11.64 13.79
CA VAL A 225 4.33 12.22 15.12
C VAL A 225 2.95 12.87 15.24
N VAL A 226 2.52 13.65 14.24
CA VAL A 226 1.24 14.39 14.24
C VAL A 226 0.56 14.32 12.88
N HIS A 227 -0.76 14.45 12.89
CA HIS A 227 -1.56 14.65 11.68
C HIS A 227 -1.54 16.13 11.25
N PHE A 228 -1.52 16.39 9.93
CA PHE A 228 -1.53 17.74 9.35
C PHE A 228 -2.36 17.81 8.07
N ASP A 229 -3.00 18.97 7.82
CA ASP A 229 -3.82 19.20 6.62
C ASP A 229 -2.96 19.30 5.35
N VAL A 230 -3.39 18.64 4.27
CA VAL A 230 -2.72 18.73 2.97
C VAL A 230 -3.39 19.78 2.08
N ASP A 231 -2.65 20.84 1.76
CA ASP A 231 -3.04 21.82 0.74
C ASP A 231 -2.42 21.46 -0.62
N PHE A 232 -3.26 21.24 -1.64
CA PHE A 232 -2.80 20.79 -2.96
C PHE A 232 -1.77 21.74 -3.59
N SER A 233 -2.05 23.05 -3.61
CA SER A 233 -1.18 24.01 -4.30
C SER A 233 0.20 24.10 -3.66
N HIS A 234 0.26 24.08 -2.33
CA HIS A 234 1.52 24.03 -1.61
C HIS A 234 2.21 22.67 -1.74
N HIS A 235 1.48 21.56 -1.62
CA HIS A 235 2.04 20.22 -1.70
C HIS A 235 2.68 19.93 -3.08
N MET A 236 2.15 20.55 -4.14
CA MET A 236 2.71 20.46 -5.47
C MET A 236 3.91 21.39 -5.71
N LYS A 237 4.40 22.18 -4.75
CA LYS A 237 5.64 22.95 -4.99
C LYS A 237 6.83 21.99 -5.14
N PRO A 238 7.70 22.14 -6.15
CA PRO A 238 8.81 21.21 -6.40
C PRO A 238 10.01 21.52 -5.49
N LEU A 239 9.80 21.50 -4.17
CA LEU A 239 10.83 21.85 -3.18
C LEU A 239 11.51 20.59 -2.61
N LEU A 240 12.73 20.76 -2.11
CA LEU A 240 13.49 19.75 -1.35
C LEU A 240 14.18 20.40 -0.15
N ARG A 241 13.39 20.97 0.77
CA ARG A 241 13.92 21.59 1.98
C ARG A 241 14.41 20.51 2.97
N PRO A 242 15.41 20.81 3.81
CA PRO A 242 15.74 19.99 4.96
C PRO A 242 14.52 19.70 5.85
N PHE A 243 14.45 18.52 6.45
CA PHE A 243 13.28 18.07 7.24
C PHE A 243 12.81 19.09 8.30
N LYS A 244 13.75 19.80 8.94
CA LYS A 244 13.47 20.81 9.98
C LYS A 244 12.79 22.07 9.44
N GLU A 245 12.88 22.33 8.14
CA GLU A 245 12.32 23.50 7.46
C GLU A 245 10.98 23.18 6.75
N GLN A 246 10.52 21.93 6.85
CA GLN A 246 9.23 21.47 6.30
C GLN A 246 8.08 21.75 7.26
N VAL A 247 8.06 22.98 7.79
CA VAL A 247 7.01 23.49 8.67
C VAL A 247 6.46 24.82 8.13
N ASP A 248 5.21 25.13 8.44
CA ASP A 248 4.58 26.41 8.16
C ASP A 248 4.88 27.45 9.25
N GLU A 249 4.34 28.66 9.09
CA GLU A 249 4.51 29.77 10.03
C GLU A 249 3.94 29.46 11.42
N SER A 250 2.99 28.51 11.52
CA SER A 250 2.41 28.04 12.79
C SER A 250 3.21 26.89 13.43
N GLY A 251 4.28 26.44 12.76
CA GLY A 251 5.11 25.30 13.19
C GLY A 251 4.51 23.94 12.86
N LYS A 252 3.40 23.87 12.10
CA LYS A 252 2.81 22.60 11.63
C LYS A 252 3.55 22.11 10.40
N ARG A 253 3.57 20.78 10.19
CA ARG A 253 4.21 20.19 9.01
C ARG A 253 3.54 20.68 7.73
N ASN A 254 4.36 20.98 6.73
CA ASN A 254 3.90 21.44 5.42
C ASN A 254 4.77 20.86 4.30
N GLN A 255 5.12 19.58 4.39
CA GLN A 255 5.96 18.93 3.39
C GLN A 255 5.29 18.91 2.01
N THR A 256 6.10 19.02 0.97
CA THR A 256 5.69 18.88 -0.43
C THR A 256 5.71 17.43 -0.88
N MET A 257 5.12 17.13 -2.03
CA MET A 257 5.12 15.81 -2.63
C MET A 257 6.54 15.34 -2.94
N SER A 258 7.41 16.23 -3.44
CA SER A 258 8.83 15.93 -3.70
C SER A 258 9.61 15.62 -2.43
N GLU A 259 9.37 16.36 -1.35
CA GLU A 259 9.94 16.09 -0.02
C GLU A 259 9.45 14.75 0.53
N HIS A 260 8.16 14.43 0.36
CA HIS A 260 7.59 13.18 0.83
C HIS A 260 8.15 11.96 0.09
N MET A 261 8.23 12.04 -1.24
CA MET A 261 8.88 11.01 -2.06
C MET A 261 10.35 10.82 -1.68
N LYS A 262 11.08 11.92 -1.43
CA LYS A 262 12.48 11.85 -0.98
C LYS A 262 12.59 11.18 0.39
N MET A 263 11.72 11.52 1.34
CA MET A 263 11.67 10.89 2.67
C MET A 263 11.47 9.37 2.55
N PHE A 264 10.53 8.92 1.71
CA PHE A 264 10.32 7.49 1.48
C PHE A 264 11.55 6.83 0.89
N ALA A 265 12.16 7.41 -0.15
CA ALA A 265 13.39 6.90 -0.76
C ALA A 265 14.55 6.81 0.27
N ASP A 266 14.77 7.87 1.04
CA ASP A 266 15.81 7.95 2.07
C ASP A 266 15.58 6.91 3.19
N SER A 267 14.33 6.57 3.50
CA SER A 267 13.99 5.55 4.51
C SER A 267 14.18 4.11 4.03
N GLN A 268 14.42 3.87 2.73
CA GLN A 268 14.61 2.53 2.18
C GLN A 268 16.04 2.01 2.39
N ASN A 269 16.37 1.72 3.64
CA ASN A 269 17.63 1.12 4.07
C ASN A 269 17.48 0.43 5.44
N ASN A 270 18.54 -0.27 5.86
CA ASN A 270 18.59 -1.01 7.12
C ASN A 270 18.90 -0.15 8.36
N GLU A 271 19.14 1.15 8.18
CA GLU A 271 19.31 2.10 9.28
C GLU A 271 17.97 2.67 9.75
N SER A 272 16.92 2.56 8.91
CA SER A 272 15.58 3.00 9.26
C SER A 272 14.84 1.97 10.14
N PRO A 273 13.90 2.42 11.01
CA PRO A 273 13.01 1.50 11.72
C PRO A 273 12.21 0.58 10.79
N TYR A 274 11.93 1.05 9.57
CA TYR A 274 11.14 0.32 8.60
C TYR A 274 11.92 -0.83 7.95
N GLY A 275 13.21 -0.63 7.69
CA GLY A 275 14.06 -1.57 6.94
C GLY A 275 15.12 -2.30 7.76
N LYS A 276 15.17 -2.11 9.08
CA LYS A 276 16.19 -2.69 9.98
C LYS A 276 16.40 -4.21 9.86
N HIS A 277 15.39 -4.96 9.42
CA HIS A 277 15.48 -6.41 9.21
C HIS A 277 15.49 -6.83 7.73
N ASP A 278 15.49 -5.89 6.77
CA ASP A 278 15.49 -6.20 5.35
C ASP A 278 16.71 -7.08 4.98
N TYR A 279 16.49 -8.20 4.30
CA TYR A 279 17.56 -9.08 3.84
C TYR A 279 17.26 -9.72 2.47
N GLY A 280 18.28 -10.37 1.89
CA GLY A 280 18.11 -11.25 0.73
C GLY A 280 17.49 -10.55 -0.48
N PHE A 281 16.42 -11.12 -1.02
CA PHE A 281 15.76 -10.61 -2.22
C PHE A 281 15.01 -9.30 -1.98
N MET A 282 14.51 -9.06 -0.76
CA MET A 282 13.87 -7.80 -0.39
C MET A 282 14.79 -6.59 -0.63
N VAL A 283 16.05 -6.69 -0.19
CA VAL A 283 17.04 -5.61 -0.38
C VAL A 283 17.23 -5.27 -1.85
N LYS A 284 17.28 -6.28 -2.73
CA LYS A 284 17.42 -6.08 -4.19
C LYS A 284 16.22 -5.35 -4.79
N LEU A 285 14.99 -5.74 -4.42
CA LEU A 285 13.76 -5.11 -4.92
C LEU A 285 13.61 -3.67 -4.39
N ARG A 286 13.88 -3.49 -3.10
CA ARG A 286 13.85 -2.19 -2.42
C ARG A 286 14.83 -1.21 -3.06
N ASP A 287 16.10 -1.58 -3.19
CA ASP A 287 17.15 -0.67 -3.65
C ASP A 287 16.90 -0.21 -5.10
N ARG A 288 16.42 -1.12 -5.97
CA ARG A 288 15.99 -0.75 -7.32
C ARG A 288 14.84 0.26 -7.31
N SER A 289 13.83 0.04 -6.48
CA SER A 289 12.66 0.93 -6.40
C SER A 289 13.03 2.29 -5.83
N ARG A 290 13.95 2.31 -4.84
CA ARG A 290 14.55 3.53 -4.28
C ARG A 290 15.28 4.35 -5.36
N GLU A 291 16.12 3.72 -6.18
CA GLU A 291 16.83 4.41 -7.25
C GLU A 291 15.88 5.02 -8.30
N ARG A 292 14.81 4.30 -8.67
CA ARG A 292 13.76 4.85 -9.54
C ARG A 292 13.12 6.09 -8.94
N LEU A 293 12.77 6.03 -7.64
CA LEU A 293 12.15 7.15 -6.95
C LEU A 293 13.09 8.37 -6.87
N TYR A 294 14.39 8.20 -6.64
CA TYR A 294 15.34 9.32 -6.68
C TYR A 294 15.43 9.98 -8.06
N ARG A 295 15.42 9.20 -9.15
CA ARG A 295 15.40 9.76 -10.50
C ARG A 295 14.15 10.61 -10.76
N ILE A 296 12.99 10.12 -10.31
CA ILE A 296 11.73 10.86 -10.37
C ILE A 296 11.81 12.15 -9.56
N VAL A 297 12.23 12.09 -8.29
CA VAL A 297 12.36 13.28 -7.43
C VAL A 297 13.26 14.32 -8.10
N ASN A 298 14.43 13.92 -8.58
CA ASN A 298 15.38 14.83 -9.24
C ASN A 298 14.81 15.46 -10.52
N SER A 299 13.97 14.75 -11.26
CA SER A 299 13.33 15.29 -12.48
C SER A 299 12.39 16.47 -12.18
N THR A 300 11.82 16.55 -10.98
CA THR A 300 10.94 17.66 -10.59
C THR A 300 11.70 18.96 -10.31
N GLN A 301 13.03 18.91 -10.15
CA GLN A 301 13.82 20.05 -9.63
C GLN A 301 14.34 21.00 -10.72
N LEU A 302 14.47 20.53 -11.96
CA LEU A 302 15.06 21.29 -13.08
C LEU A 302 14.17 21.22 -14.32
N PRO A 303 13.07 22.00 -14.37
CA PRO A 303 12.07 21.88 -15.42
C PRO A 303 12.57 22.39 -16.78
N PRO A 304 12.38 21.63 -17.88
CA PRO A 304 12.30 22.25 -19.19
C PRO A 304 11.05 23.13 -19.27
N GLN A 305 11.07 24.13 -20.15
CA GLN A 305 9.85 24.85 -20.52
C GLN A 305 9.07 24.03 -21.54
N PHE A 306 7.77 23.85 -21.31
CA PHE A 306 6.88 23.16 -22.25
C PHE A 306 6.00 24.16 -22.99
N SER A 307 5.65 23.87 -24.24
CA SER A 307 4.55 24.57 -24.90
C SER A 307 3.22 24.17 -24.27
N VAL A 308 2.19 25.00 -24.43
CA VAL A 308 0.84 24.72 -23.93
C VAL A 308 0.30 23.39 -24.48
N GLU A 309 0.56 23.11 -25.75
CA GLU A 309 0.14 21.87 -26.42
C GLU A 309 0.82 20.66 -25.78
N ARG A 310 2.14 20.76 -25.54
CA ARG A 310 2.90 19.66 -24.92
C ARG A 310 2.51 19.43 -23.46
N GLU A 311 2.28 20.49 -22.68
CA GLU A 311 1.75 20.38 -21.31
C GLU A 311 0.42 19.60 -21.32
N SER A 312 -0.48 19.97 -22.24
CA SER A 312 -1.79 19.33 -22.40
C SER A 312 -1.70 17.85 -22.80
N GLU A 313 -0.77 17.49 -23.69
CA GLU A 313 -0.48 16.08 -24.03
C GLU A 313 0.00 15.26 -22.84
N ILE A 314 0.98 15.79 -22.10
CA ILE A 314 1.56 15.13 -20.92
C ILE A 314 0.47 14.89 -19.87
N ARG A 315 -0.37 15.89 -19.62
CA ARG A 315 -1.46 15.80 -18.64
C ARG A 315 -2.52 14.75 -19.02
N ARG A 316 -2.92 14.69 -20.30
CA ARG A 316 -3.83 13.63 -20.79
C ARG A 316 -3.22 12.24 -20.63
N ALA A 317 -1.94 12.10 -20.95
CA ALA A 317 -1.22 10.84 -20.76
C ALA A 317 -1.12 10.45 -19.29
N TRP A 318 -0.82 11.41 -18.41
CA TRP A 318 -0.79 11.23 -16.96
C TRP A 318 -2.13 10.77 -16.40
N ALA A 319 -3.23 11.44 -16.75
CA ALA A 319 -4.57 11.03 -16.33
C ALA A 319 -4.93 9.62 -16.81
N SER A 320 -4.53 9.27 -18.04
CA SER A 320 -4.71 7.92 -18.58
C SER A 320 -3.90 6.90 -17.78
N PHE A 321 -2.61 7.17 -17.52
CA PHE A 321 -1.73 6.33 -16.68
C PHE A 321 -2.32 6.08 -15.28
N LEU A 322 -2.77 7.14 -14.60
CA LEU A 322 -3.41 7.04 -13.29
C LEU A 322 -4.62 6.08 -13.33
N SER A 323 -5.47 6.23 -14.35
CA SER A 323 -6.71 5.48 -14.46
C SER A 323 -6.60 4.07 -15.07
N GLU A 324 -5.49 3.74 -15.74
CA GLU A 324 -5.31 2.47 -16.43
C GLU A 324 -4.33 1.53 -15.72
N ASN A 325 -3.43 2.07 -14.90
CA ASN A 325 -2.34 1.32 -14.28
C ASN A 325 -2.23 1.56 -12.76
N VAL A 326 -2.49 2.78 -12.29
CA VAL A 326 -2.33 3.09 -10.86
C VAL A 326 -3.57 2.71 -10.07
N GLU A 327 -4.75 3.15 -10.51
CA GLU A 327 -6.04 2.91 -9.85
C GLU A 327 -7.13 2.69 -10.93
N PRO A 328 -7.26 1.46 -11.46
CA PRO A 328 -8.17 1.14 -12.57
C PRO A 328 -9.65 1.04 -12.18
N SER A 329 -10.09 1.87 -11.24
CA SER A 329 -11.48 1.95 -10.78
C SER A 329 -12.22 3.15 -11.39
N ARG A 330 -13.55 3.15 -11.24
CA ARG A 330 -14.37 4.31 -11.63
C ARG A 330 -13.99 5.56 -10.82
N LEU A 331 -13.73 5.39 -9.53
CA LEU A 331 -13.37 6.49 -8.66
C LEU A 331 -11.98 7.04 -9.02
N GLY A 332 -10.98 6.17 -9.25
CA GLY A 332 -9.66 6.58 -9.74
C GLY A 332 -9.71 7.45 -11.00
N ARG A 333 -10.58 7.09 -11.98
CA ARG A 333 -10.85 7.92 -13.17
C ARG A 333 -11.40 9.31 -12.82
N GLN A 334 -12.39 9.38 -11.93
CA GLN A 334 -13.01 10.64 -11.53
C GLN A 334 -12.03 11.54 -10.78
N THR A 335 -11.22 10.96 -9.90
CA THR A 335 -10.19 11.67 -9.14
C THR A 335 -9.09 12.20 -10.05
N ALA A 336 -8.62 11.41 -11.03
CA ALA A 336 -7.63 11.88 -12.01
C ALA A 336 -8.12 13.12 -12.80
N LEU A 337 -9.41 13.16 -13.18
CA LEU A 337 -10.00 14.32 -13.84
C LEU A 337 -10.11 15.55 -12.92
N THR A 338 -10.45 15.33 -11.65
CA THR A 338 -10.51 16.40 -10.64
C THR A 338 -9.14 17.02 -10.43
N LEU A 339 -8.11 16.18 -10.29
CA LEU A 339 -6.72 16.59 -10.12
C LEU A 339 -6.18 17.33 -11.34
N ASP A 340 -6.56 16.96 -12.56
CA ASP A 340 -6.19 17.69 -13.77
C ASP A 340 -6.73 19.14 -13.77
N GLY A 341 -7.96 19.33 -13.29
CA GLY A 341 -8.55 20.64 -13.07
C GLY A 341 -7.77 21.47 -12.04
N MET A 342 -7.46 20.87 -10.87
CA MET A 342 -6.68 21.51 -9.81
C MET A 342 -5.27 21.87 -10.28
N PHE A 343 -4.62 20.96 -11.01
CA PHE A 343 -3.27 21.13 -11.56
C PHE A 343 -3.17 22.31 -12.53
N SER A 344 -4.21 22.54 -13.34
CA SER A 344 -4.30 23.68 -14.26
C SER A 344 -4.18 25.04 -13.55
N GLY A 345 -4.61 25.10 -12.29
CA GLY A 345 -4.58 26.32 -11.48
C GLY A 345 -3.24 26.62 -10.81
N LEU A 346 -2.26 25.72 -10.89
CA LEU A 346 -0.93 25.93 -10.31
C LEU A 346 -0.14 26.98 -11.11
N GLU A 347 0.91 27.55 -10.51
CA GLU A 347 1.84 28.44 -11.21
C GLU A 347 2.58 27.71 -12.34
N GLU A 348 2.91 28.41 -13.43
CA GLU A 348 3.52 27.82 -14.63
C GLU A 348 4.81 27.04 -14.33
N GLY A 349 5.71 27.62 -13.52
CA GLY A 349 6.95 26.94 -13.13
C GLY A 349 6.70 25.61 -12.40
N THR A 350 5.67 25.57 -11.54
CA THR A 350 5.24 24.37 -10.85
C THR A 350 4.64 23.35 -11.82
N ARG A 351 3.78 23.79 -12.75
CA ARG A 351 3.21 22.89 -13.76
C ARG A 351 4.30 22.26 -14.63
N HIS A 352 5.25 23.05 -15.13
CA HIS A 352 6.34 22.53 -15.95
C HIS A 352 7.25 21.56 -15.18
N ALA A 353 7.57 21.83 -13.92
CA ALA A 353 8.29 20.92 -13.03
C ALA A 353 7.60 19.56 -12.91
N TRP A 354 6.29 19.56 -12.68
CA TRP A 354 5.53 18.33 -12.55
C TRP A 354 5.22 17.65 -13.87
N CYS A 355 5.06 18.36 -14.98
CA CYS A 355 4.99 17.72 -16.29
C CYS A 355 6.28 16.93 -16.60
N ASN A 356 7.45 17.45 -16.24
CA ASN A 356 8.69 16.70 -16.33
C ASN A 356 8.70 15.49 -15.38
N GLY A 357 8.21 15.68 -14.15
CA GLY A 357 7.99 14.60 -13.18
C GLY A 357 7.09 13.49 -13.71
N PHE A 358 5.93 13.82 -14.26
CA PHE A 358 4.96 12.88 -14.84
C PHE A 358 5.55 12.08 -16.00
N LEU A 359 6.30 12.74 -16.89
CA LEU A 359 7.06 12.04 -17.94
C LEU A 359 8.07 11.06 -17.33
N SER A 360 8.88 11.50 -16.36
CA SER A 360 9.85 10.63 -15.71
C SER A 360 9.20 9.43 -15.01
N ILE A 361 8.07 9.61 -14.35
CA ILE A 361 7.31 8.53 -13.71
C ILE A 361 6.85 7.51 -14.75
N MET A 362 6.22 7.96 -15.83
CA MET A 362 5.74 7.09 -16.90
C MET A 362 6.90 6.36 -17.61
N GLN A 363 8.04 7.04 -17.82
CA GLN A 363 9.28 6.45 -18.36
C GLN A 363 9.85 5.37 -17.45
N GLU A 364 9.88 5.59 -16.14
CA GLU A 364 10.36 4.62 -15.16
C GLU A 364 9.37 3.45 -14.98
N TYR A 365 8.07 3.70 -15.16
CA TYR A 365 7.02 2.68 -15.05
C TYR A 365 7.11 1.62 -16.15
N ILE A 366 7.46 1.99 -17.39
CA ILE A 366 7.58 1.04 -18.50
C ILE A 366 8.53 -0.13 -18.16
N PRO A 367 9.83 0.09 -17.90
CA PRO A 367 10.74 -1.00 -17.52
C PRO A 367 10.38 -1.63 -16.18
N TYR A 368 9.83 -0.87 -15.21
CA TYR A 368 9.32 -1.46 -13.96
C TYR A 368 8.25 -2.52 -14.23
N SER A 369 7.26 -2.22 -15.07
CA SER A 369 6.18 -3.16 -15.40
C SER A 369 6.70 -4.39 -16.14
N LEU A 370 7.63 -4.21 -17.08
CA LEU A 370 8.25 -5.32 -17.82
C LEU A 370 9.08 -6.23 -16.91
N ASP A 371 9.87 -5.65 -16.00
CA ASP A 371 10.65 -6.42 -15.03
C ASP A 371 9.74 -7.27 -14.14
N ARG A 372 8.63 -6.69 -13.67
CA ARG A 372 7.65 -7.38 -12.82
C ARG A 372 6.97 -8.53 -13.56
N LEU A 373 6.49 -8.29 -14.79
CA LEU A 373 5.86 -9.32 -15.62
C LEU A 373 6.83 -10.48 -15.92
N LYS A 374 8.10 -10.17 -16.24
CA LYS A 374 9.13 -11.19 -16.46
C LYS A 374 9.40 -12.04 -15.22
N LEU A 375 9.38 -11.44 -14.04
CA LEU A 375 9.56 -12.16 -12.77
C LEU A 375 8.35 -13.06 -12.47
N LEU A 376 7.14 -12.64 -12.82
CA LEU A 376 5.93 -13.47 -12.72
C LEU A 376 5.94 -14.66 -13.69
N GLU A 377 6.40 -14.45 -14.93
CA GLU A 377 6.40 -15.47 -15.99
C GLU A 377 7.47 -16.55 -15.80
N LYS A 378 8.57 -16.24 -15.10
CA LYS A 378 9.69 -17.17 -14.89
C LYS A 378 9.31 -18.40 -14.07
N GLU A 379 8.26 -18.32 -13.27
CA GLU A 379 7.91 -19.33 -12.26
C GLU A 379 6.91 -20.40 -12.75
N THR A 380 6.65 -20.53 -14.06
CA THR A 380 5.72 -21.54 -14.64
C THR A 380 4.39 -21.63 -13.87
N LEU A 381 3.71 -20.49 -13.75
CA LEU A 381 2.43 -20.44 -13.07
C LEU A 381 1.28 -20.93 -13.96
N ASN A 382 0.33 -21.62 -13.33
CA ASN A 382 -1.01 -21.79 -13.86
C ASN A 382 -1.64 -20.40 -14.04
N ASP A 383 -2.30 -20.14 -15.17
CA ASP A 383 -2.95 -18.84 -15.46
C ASP A 383 -3.95 -18.42 -14.37
N ALA A 384 -4.50 -19.36 -13.60
CA ALA A 384 -5.35 -19.09 -12.45
C ALA A 384 -4.69 -18.15 -11.42
N TYR A 385 -3.36 -18.17 -11.27
CA TYR A 385 -2.63 -17.34 -10.30
C TYR A 385 -2.66 -15.84 -10.63
N PHE A 386 -3.03 -15.50 -11.87
CA PHE A 386 -3.18 -14.11 -12.30
C PHE A 386 -4.60 -13.58 -12.12
N HIS A 387 -5.52 -14.40 -11.60
CA HIS A 387 -6.90 -14.01 -11.35
C HIS A 387 -7.11 -13.67 -9.86
N LEU A 388 -7.70 -12.50 -9.58
CA LEU A 388 -8.11 -12.09 -8.24
C LEU A 388 -9.63 -11.88 -8.23
N PRO A 389 -10.42 -12.85 -7.72
CA PRO A 389 -11.88 -12.81 -7.75
C PRO A 389 -12.45 -11.50 -7.18
N GLY A 390 -13.35 -10.85 -7.90
CA GLY A 390 -13.97 -9.59 -7.45
C GLY A 390 -13.05 -8.36 -7.50
N ILE A 391 -11.76 -8.52 -7.82
CA ILE A 391 -10.77 -7.44 -7.90
C ILE A 391 -10.29 -7.23 -9.34
N ALA A 392 -9.68 -8.26 -9.95
CA ALA A 392 -9.09 -8.18 -11.28
C ALA A 392 -9.19 -9.52 -12.04
N GLY A 393 -9.64 -9.46 -13.29
CA GLY A 393 -9.72 -10.63 -14.17
C GLY A 393 -8.36 -11.22 -14.52
N ASP A 394 -7.41 -10.37 -14.91
CA ASP A 394 -6.00 -10.71 -15.10
C ASP A 394 -5.14 -9.54 -14.61
N ILE A 395 -4.37 -9.77 -13.54
CA ILE A 395 -3.51 -8.75 -12.94
C ILE A 395 -2.43 -8.24 -13.90
N ARG A 396 -2.01 -9.04 -14.89
CA ARG A 396 -0.98 -8.64 -15.86
C ARG A 396 -1.46 -7.46 -16.71
N GLY A 397 -2.76 -7.41 -17.02
CA GLY A 397 -3.37 -6.32 -17.78
C GLY A 397 -3.44 -4.99 -17.00
N VAL A 398 -3.48 -5.06 -15.67
CA VAL A 398 -3.43 -3.88 -14.79
C VAL A 398 -2.01 -3.32 -14.74
N ILE A 399 -1.01 -4.18 -14.58
CA ILE A 399 0.39 -3.74 -14.40
C ILE A 399 1.04 -3.35 -15.72
N SER A 400 0.73 -4.05 -16.82
CA SER A 400 1.40 -3.86 -18.11
C SER A 400 1.29 -2.45 -18.64
N ALA A 401 2.43 -1.89 -19.08
CA ALA A 401 2.46 -0.69 -19.92
C ALA A 401 2.15 -1.02 -21.40
N LYS A 402 2.30 -2.27 -21.84
CA LYS A 402 2.16 -2.65 -23.24
C LYS A 402 0.72 -2.43 -23.72
N GLY A 403 0.57 -1.70 -24.83
CA GLY A 403 -0.72 -1.42 -25.46
C GLY A 403 -1.53 -0.31 -24.79
N LYS A 404 -0.96 0.40 -23.80
CA LYS A 404 -1.60 1.54 -23.14
C LYS A 404 -1.38 2.82 -23.94
N ALA A 405 -2.42 3.65 -24.05
CA ALA A 405 -2.40 4.84 -24.89
C ALA A 405 -1.37 5.89 -24.43
N TRP A 406 -1.17 6.02 -23.12
CA TRP A 406 -0.25 6.98 -22.52
C TRP A 406 1.22 6.73 -22.90
N VAL A 407 1.59 5.50 -23.28
CA VAL A 407 2.97 5.17 -23.66
C VAL A 407 3.42 5.92 -24.91
N ALA A 408 2.51 6.25 -25.83
CA ALA A 408 2.85 7.01 -27.03
C ALA A 408 3.21 8.48 -26.75
N ALA A 409 2.86 9.00 -25.56
CA ALA A 409 3.15 10.37 -25.17
C ALA A 409 4.49 10.52 -24.44
N VAL A 410 5.10 9.39 -24.05
CA VAL A 410 6.37 9.27 -23.35
C VAL A 410 7.52 9.24 -24.35
#